data_AF-A0AAE9ZV66-F1
#
_entry.id   AF-A0AAE9ZV66-F1
#
_cell.length_a   1.000
_cell.length_b   1.000
_cell.length_c   1.000
_cell.angle_alpha   90.00
_cell.angle_beta   90.00
_cell.angle_gamma   90.00
#
_symmetry.space_group_name_H-M   'P 1'
#
loop_
_entity.id
_entity.type
_entity.pdbx_description
1 polymer ?
#
loop_
_entity_poly.entity_id
_entity_poly.type
_entity_poly.pdbx_seq_one_letter_code
_entity_poly.pdbx_strand_id
1 'polypeptide(L)'
;MSAEPSLANRNLSQVPSWVLAGFLVGVVTMWLFQSKPAEPTPVPGAAVAAEPAAETEAPTSSALRDAEKPSIEIVEALFEQFRDWVFWSDDRTQIAVWNSTTLSFSDYFEVVRTEEADYFRSIPGFTRLPLDGYGPVNSPILFTETAEQRAKRFYQANPDKVKVPDAPAPIEFKTLPRAPGGE
;
A
#
# COMPACT_ATOMS: atom_id res chain seq x y z
N MET A 1 22.00 55.54 35.95
CA MET A 1 22.07 54.07 35.84
C MET A 1 21.20 53.67 34.67
N SER A 2 21.84 53.10 33.65
CA SER A 2 21.33 52.95 32.29
C SER A 2 20.21 51.92 32.19
N ALA A 3 19.26 52.19 31.31
CA ALA A 3 18.30 51.22 30.80
C ALA A 3 18.96 50.38 29.70
N GLU A 4 18.84 49.05 29.78
CA GLU A 4 19.05 48.15 28.65
C GLU A 4 17.70 47.57 28.21
N PRO A 5 17.27 47.74 26.95
CA PRO A 5 16.30 46.85 26.33
C PRO A 5 17.03 45.68 25.68
N SER A 6 16.78 44.46 26.15
CA SER A 6 17.32 43.23 25.58
C SER A 6 16.70 42.95 24.19
N LEU A 7 17.43 43.25 23.12
CA LEU A 7 17.11 42.77 21.77
C LEU A 7 17.66 41.35 21.59
N ALA A 8 16.89 40.32 21.96
CA ALA A 8 17.21 38.95 21.57
C ALA A 8 15.97 38.05 21.61
N ASN A 9 15.02 38.28 20.69
CA ASN A 9 14.09 37.21 20.31
C ASN A 9 13.89 37.23 18.79
N ARG A 10 14.94 36.85 18.07
CA ARG A 10 14.86 36.42 16.67
C ARG A 10 15.18 34.94 16.65
N ASN A 11 14.17 34.11 16.46
CA ASN A 11 14.25 32.79 15.83
C ASN A 11 12.83 32.29 15.58
N LEU A 12 12.18 32.86 14.56
CA LEU A 12 11.03 32.26 13.90
C LEU A 12 11.47 31.97 12.46
N SER A 13 11.81 30.70 12.22
CA SER A 13 11.81 30.01 10.93
C SER A 13 12.01 30.92 9.70
N GLN A 14 13.23 31.40 9.49
CA GLN A 14 13.61 31.94 8.19
C GLN A 14 13.95 30.78 7.27
N VAL A 15 12.92 30.20 6.66
CA VAL A 15 13.14 29.38 5.48
C VAL A 15 13.82 30.29 4.44
N PRO A 16 14.97 29.91 3.86
CA PRO A 16 15.66 30.75 2.89
C PRO A 16 14.71 31.13 1.75
N SER A 17 14.59 32.41 1.43
CA SER A 17 13.61 32.93 0.45
C SER A 17 13.67 32.22 -0.92
N TRP A 18 14.82 31.66 -1.28
CA TRP A 18 15.01 30.87 -2.50
C TRP A 18 14.25 29.54 -2.49
N VAL A 19 14.08 28.90 -1.33
CA VAL A 19 13.34 27.65 -1.19
C VAL A 19 11.85 27.88 -1.41
N LEU A 20 11.30 28.97 -0.85
CA LEU A 20 9.91 29.36 -1.08
C LEU A 20 9.66 29.73 -2.55
N ALA A 21 10.61 30.40 -3.20
CA ALA A 21 10.53 30.72 -4.63
C ALA A 21 10.52 29.44 -5.49
N GLY A 22 11.42 28.49 -5.22
CA GLY A 22 11.44 27.20 -5.92
C GLY A 22 10.16 26.40 -5.71
N PHE A 23 9.63 26.40 -4.49
CA PHE A 23 8.36 25.74 -4.17
C PHE A 23 7.18 26.36 -4.94
N LEU A 24 7.06 27.69 -4.96
CA LEU A 24 5.99 28.38 -5.69
C LEU A 24 6.07 28.13 -7.21
N VAL A 25 7.29 28.14 -7.79
CA VAL A 25 7.48 27.81 -9.20
C VAL A 25 7.08 26.36 -9.48
N GLY A 26 7.44 25.42 -8.59
CA GLY A 26 7.05 24.02 -8.71
C GLY A 26 5.53 23.82 -8.69
N VAL A 27 4.85 24.44 -7.73
CA VAL A 27 3.38 24.36 -7.60
C VAL A 27 2.69 24.93 -8.84
N VAL A 28 3.12 26.10 -9.33
CA VAL A 28 2.56 26.72 -10.53
C VAL A 28 2.79 25.85 -11.77
N THR A 29 3.98 25.27 -11.92
CA THR A 29 4.32 24.42 -13.08
C THR A 29 3.50 23.13 -13.09
N MET A 30 3.36 22.48 -11.93
CA MET A 30 2.52 21.29 -11.78
C MET A 30 1.06 21.60 -12.06
N TRP A 31 0.56 22.75 -11.61
CA TRP A 31 -0.80 23.19 -11.87
C TRP A 31 -1.05 23.47 -13.36
N LEU A 32 -0.09 24.09 -14.06
CA LEU A 32 -0.15 24.34 -15.50
C LEU A 32 -0.18 23.04 -16.33
N PHE A 33 0.55 22.01 -15.92
CA PHE A 33 0.56 20.72 -16.61
C PHE A 33 -0.73 19.92 -16.37
N GLN A 34 -1.29 19.98 -15.16
CA GLN A 34 -2.57 19.32 -14.86
C GLN A 34 -3.78 20.04 -15.48
N SER A 35 -3.65 21.33 -15.79
CA SER A 35 -4.76 22.15 -16.30
C SER A 35 -4.96 22.09 -17.81
N LYS A 36 -4.23 21.25 -18.56
CA LYS A 36 -4.51 21.05 -19.99
C LYS A 36 -5.73 20.14 -20.15
N PRO A 37 -6.88 20.67 -20.59
CA PRO A 37 -7.98 19.82 -21.03
C PRO A 37 -7.52 19.14 -22.32
N ALA A 38 -7.71 17.83 -22.43
CA ALA A 38 -7.58 17.14 -23.70
C ALA A 38 -8.63 17.72 -24.66
N GLU A 39 -8.20 18.62 -25.55
CA GLU A 39 -9.04 19.15 -26.61
C GLU A 39 -9.21 18.04 -27.67
N PRO A 40 -10.41 17.50 -27.89
CA PRO A 40 -10.63 16.53 -28.96
C PRO A 40 -10.57 17.28 -30.29
N THR A 41 -9.51 17.06 -31.06
CA THR A 41 -9.39 17.53 -32.45
C THR A 41 -10.59 17.03 -33.27
N PRO A 42 -11.46 17.92 -33.80
CA PRO A 42 -12.45 17.50 -34.78
C PRO A 42 -11.76 17.39 -36.13
N VAL A 43 -11.57 16.17 -36.63
CA VAL A 43 -11.05 15.93 -37.97
C VAL A 43 -12.12 16.37 -38.99
N PRO A 44 -11.85 17.32 -39.91
CA PRO A 44 -12.77 17.64 -40.99
C PRO A 44 -12.53 16.66 -42.14
N GLY A 45 -13.58 15.94 -42.55
CA GLY A 45 -13.49 15.00 -43.66
C GLY A 45 -14.84 14.41 -44.06
N ALA A 46 -15.63 15.19 -44.77
CA ALA A 46 -16.82 14.71 -45.48
C ALA A 46 -16.43 13.86 -46.70
N ALA A 47 -17.10 12.72 -46.89
CA ALA A 47 -17.87 12.37 -48.10
C ALA A 47 -17.86 10.85 -48.42
N VAL A 48 -19.03 10.23 -48.19
CA VAL A 48 -19.79 9.31 -49.06
C VAL A 48 -19.03 8.25 -49.89
N ALA A 49 -19.24 6.96 -49.59
CA ALA A 49 -19.61 5.91 -50.56
C ALA A 49 -19.94 4.59 -49.84
N ALA A 50 -20.82 3.80 -50.45
CA ALA A 50 -21.63 2.73 -49.85
C ALA A 50 -21.01 1.31 -49.90
N GLU A 51 -21.73 0.40 -49.23
CA GLU A 51 -21.75 -1.09 -49.31
C GLU A 51 -20.86 -1.92 -48.37
N PRO A 52 -21.34 -3.11 -47.93
CA PRO A 52 -21.31 -3.54 -46.55
C PRO A 52 -20.24 -4.63 -46.37
N ALA A 53 -19.13 -4.25 -45.77
CA ALA A 53 -18.05 -5.17 -45.46
C ALA A 53 -17.93 -5.32 -43.95
N ALA A 54 -18.03 -6.57 -43.51
CA ALA A 54 -17.53 -7.11 -42.26
C ALA A 54 -17.93 -6.35 -40.99
N GLU A 55 -18.76 -7.02 -40.20
CA GLU A 55 -18.92 -6.87 -38.77
C GLU A 55 -17.54 -6.78 -38.10
N THR A 56 -16.99 -5.56 -38.06
CA THR A 56 -15.80 -5.20 -37.31
C THR A 56 -16.30 -5.07 -35.90
N GLU A 57 -16.07 -6.12 -35.11
CA GLU A 57 -16.19 -6.07 -33.66
C GLU A 57 -15.50 -4.79 -33.19
N ALA A 58 -16.30 -3.82 -32.75
CA ALA A 58 -15.78 -2.68 -32.03
C ALA A 58 -14.98 -3.25 -30.85
N PRO A 59 -13.68 -2.94 -30.68
CA PRO A 59 -12.98 -3.31 -29.46
C PRO A 59 -13.68 -2.56 -28.36
N THR A 60 -14.55 -3.29 -27.66
CA THR A 60 -15.26 -2.82 -26.49
C THR A 60 -14.20 -2.29 -25.53
N SER A 61 -14.52 -1.14 -24.93
CA SER A 61 -13.78 -0.38 -23.90
C SER A 61 -12.99 -1.13 -22.81
N SER A 62 -13.04 -2.47 -22.76
CA SER A 62 -12.19 -3.32 -21.93
C SER A 62 -10.71 -3.20 -22.31
N ALA A 63 -10.36 -3.19 -23.60
CA ALA A 63 -8.97 -3.13 -24.04
C ALA A 63 -8.23 -1.85 -23.59
N LEU A 64 -8.96 -0.75 -23.40
CA LEU A 64 -8.43 0.52 -22.87
C LEU A 64 -8.20 0.48 -21.35
N ARG A 65 -8.98 -0.31 -20.60
CA ARG A 65 -8.78 -0.52 -19.16
C ARG A 65 -7.68 -1.54 -18.87
N ASP A 66 -7.50 -2.52 -19.75
CA ASP A 66 -6.44 -3.52 -19.65
C ASP A 66 -5.07 -2.94 -20.05
N ALA A 67 -5.04 -1.88 -20.85
CA ALA A 67 -3.80 -1.19 -21.26
C ALA A 67 -3.10 -0.41 -20.13
N GLU A 68 -3.78 -0.13 -19.01
CA GLU A 68 -3.24 0.68 -17.91
C GLU A 68 -2.68 -0.17 -16.76
N LYS A 69 -2.98 -1.48 -16.72
CA LYS A 69 -2.42 -2.38 -15.71
C LYS A 69 -1.00 -2.80 -16.09
N PRO A 70 -0.07 -2.87 -15.13
CA PRO A 70 1.26 -3.42 -15.38
C PRO A 70 1.13 -4.87 -15.86
N SER A 71 1.98 -5.26 -16.82
CA SER A 71 2.02 -6.66 -17.24
C SER A 71 2.41 -7.55 -16.07
N ILE A 72 1.83 -8.75 -16.00
CA ILE A 72 2.09 -9.70 -14.91
C ILE A 72 3.58 -10.05 -14.83
N GLU A 73 4.26 -10.15 -15.96
CA GLU A 73 5.70 -10.39 -16.05
C GLU A 73 6.54 -9.32 -15.32
N ILE A 74 6.14 -8.05 -15.43
CA ILE A 74 6.81 -6.95 -14.71
C ILE A 74 6.55 -7.08 -13.22
N VAL A 75 5.31 -7.39 -12.83
CA VAL A 75 4.93 -7.58 -11.42
C VAL A 75 5.70 -8.73 -10.80
N GLU A 76 5.86 -9.84 -11.53
CA GLU A 76 6.62 -11.01 -11.10
C GLU A 76 8.11 -10.68 -10.92
N ALA A 77 8.74 -10.03 -11.92
CA ALA A 77 10.13 -9.61 -11.82
C ALA A 77 10.38 -8.65 -10.65
N LEU A 78 9.45 -7.71 -10.43
CA LEU A 78 9.50 -6.77 -9.32
C LEU A 78 9.33 -7.52 -7.99
N PHE A 79 8.35 -8.41 -7.90
CA PHE A 79 8.11 -9.19 -6.70
C PHE A 79 9.32 -10.03 -6.33
N GLU A 80 9.97 -10.66 -7.30
CA GLU A 80 11.16 -11.47 -7.07
C GLU A 80 12.32 -10.62 -6.51
N GLN A 81 12.49 -9.39 -7.01
CA GLN A 81 13.50 -8.46 -6.49
C GLN A 81 13.27 -8.08 -5.02
N PHE A 82 12.01 -7.98 -4.59
CA PHE A 82 11.64 -7.58 -3.23
C PHE A 82 11.13 -8.73 -2.36
N ARG A 83 11.33 -9.98 -2.82
CA ARG A 83 10.78 -11.20 -2.22
C ARG A 83 11.17 -11.38 -0.76
N ASP A 84 12.40 -11.00 -0.41
CA ASP A 84 12.95 -11.15 0.94
C ASP A 84 12.16 -10.38 2.02
N TRP A 85 11.34 -9.41 1.60
CA TRP A 85 10.61 -8.52 2.48
C TRP A 85 9.16 -8.96 2.61
N VAL A 86 8.75 -9.98 1.85
CA VAL A 86 7.38 -10.46 1.80
C VAL A 86 7.03 -11.21 3.08
N PHE A 87 5.90 -10.83 3.68
CA PHE A 87 5.26 -11.61 4.72
C PHE A 87 4.27 -12.60 4.13
N TRP A 88 4.49 -13.88 4.42
CA TRP A 88 3.62 -14.97 4.04
C TRP A 88 2.64 -15.31 5.15
N SER A 89 1.45 -15.70 4.74
CA SER A 89 0.36 -16.13 5.62
C SER A 89 -0.43 -17.18 4.87
N ASP A 90 -0.31 -18.43 5.32
CA ASP A 90 -0.97 -19.58 4.66
C ASP A 90 -0.57 -19.67 3.18
N ASP A 91 0.72 -19.49 2.90
CA ASP A 91 1.31 -19.45 1.55
C ASP A 91 0.71 -18.37 0.64
N ARG A 92 0.10 -17.33 1.24
CA ARG A 92 -0.45 -16.18 0.52
C ARG A 92 0.10 -14.88 1.05
N THR A 93 0.24 -13.93 0.15
CA THR A 93 0.50 -12.52 0.49
C THR A 93 -0.31 -11.60 -0.42
N GLN A 94 -0.42 -10.34 -0.03
CA GLN A 94 -1.02 -9.31 -0.86
C GLN A 94 -0.05 -8.15 -1.00
N ILE A 95 0.10 -7.69 -2.23
CA ILE A 95 0.99 -6.61 -2.62
C ILE A 95 0.22 -5.57 -3.44
N ALA A 96 0.66 -4.32 -3.40
CA ALA A 96 0.26 -3.32 -4.38
C ALA A 96 1.49 -2.73 -5.05
N VAL A 97 1.40 -2.53 -6.36
CA VAL A 97 2.48 -1.96 -7.16
C VAL A 97 2.23 -0.47 -7.38
N TRP A 98 3.31 0.31 -7.31
CA TRP A 98 3.29 1.74 -7.57
C TRP A 98 2.95 2.02 -9.03
N ASN A 99 1.91 2.81 -9.25
CA ASN A 99 1.50 3.25 -10.57
C ASN A 99 1.96 4.70 -10.81
N SER A 100 2.83 4.87 -11.80
CA SER A 100 3.40 6.19 -12.12
C SER A 100 2.40 7.18 -12.72
N THR A 101 1.30 6.70 -13.30
CA THR A 101 0.24 7.54 -13.87
C THR A 101 -0.64 8.13 -12.77
N THR A 102 -1.05 7.29 -11.81
CA THR A 102 -1.90 7.73 -10.68
C THR A 102 -1.11 8.28 -9.51
N LEU A 103 0.23 8.15 -9.53
CA LEU A 103 1.14 8.48 -8.43
C LEU A 103 0.69 7.86 -7.10
N SER A 104 0.21 6.61 -7.17
CA SER A 104 -0.32 5.89 -6.02
C SER A 104 -0.14 4.38 -6.17
N PHE A 105 -0.22 3.65 -5.07
CA PHE A 105 -0.31 2.20 -5.10
C PHE A 105 -1.74 1.78 -5.47
N SER A 106 -1.97 1.50 -6.75
CA SER A 106 -3.31 1.20 -7.29
C SER A 106 -3.47 -0.19 -7.87
N ASP A 107 -2.37 -0.87 -8.18
CA ASP A 107 -2.39 -2.19 -8.83
C ASP A 107 -2.19 -3.28 -7.79
N TYR A 108 -3.30 -3.86 -7.31
CA TYR A 108 -3.31 -4.83 -6.22
C TYR A 108 -3.27 -6.27 -6.71
N PHE A 109 -2.41 -7.09 -6.09
CA PHE A 109 -2.25 -8.50 -6.39
C PHE A 109 -2.24 -9.35 -5.12
N GLU A 110 -2.87 -10.52 -5.20
CA GLU A 110 -2.67 -11.63 -4.29
C GLU A 110 -1.63 -12.56 -4.91
N VAL A 111 -0.57 -12.86 -4.15
CA VAL A 111 0.47 -13.80 -4.55
C VAL A 111 0.28 -15.07 -3.75
N VAL A 112 0.16 -16.19 -4.44
CA VAL A 112 0.04 -17.52 -3.85
C VAL A 112 1.31 -18.31 -4.16
N ARG A 113 2.00 -18.71 -3.11
CA ARG A 113 3.19 -19.57 -3.22
C ARG A 113 2.75 -21.02 -3.37
N THR A 114 3.36 -21.71 -4.31
CA THR A 114 3.26 -23.17 -4.46
C THR A 114 4.65 -23.80 -4.41
N GLU A 115 4.74 -25.12 -4.48
CA GLU A 115 6.03 -25.82 -4.53
C GLU A 115 6.80 -25.53 -5.84
N GLU A 116 6.10 -25.21 -6.92
CA GLU A 116 6.67 -25.06 -8.27
C GLU A 116 6.93 -23.60 -8.63
N ALA A 117 6.01 -22.69 -8.29
CA ALA A 117 6.07 -21.28 -8.64
C ALA A 117 5.18 -20.40 -7.76
N ASP A 118 5.30 -19.08 -7.91
CA ASP A 118 4.35 -18.12 -7.36
C ASP A 118 3.31 -17.71 -8.40
N TYR A 119 2.05 -17.73 -8.00
CA TYR A 119 0.93 -17.35 -8.83
C TYR A 119 0.41 -15.97 -8.44
N PHE A 120 0.24 -15.10 -9.42
CA PHE A 120 -0.22 -13.73 -9.23
C PHE A 120 -1.67 -13.59 -9.69
N ARG A 121 -2.52 -13.07 -8.81
CA ARG A 121 -3.93 -12.81 -9.08
C ARG A 121 -4.26 -11.36 -8.78
N SER A 122 -4.79 -10.62 -9.76
CA SER A 122 -5.29 -9.27 -9.49
C SER A 122 -6.49 -9.29 -8.55
N ILE A 123 -6.51 -8.38 -7.57
CA ILE A 123 -7.60 -8.19 -6.62
C ILE A 123 -8.10 -6.73 -6.68
N PRO A 124 -9.36 -6.44 -6.31
CA PRO A 124 -9.90 -5.07 -6.38
C PRO A 124 -9.32 -4.12 -5.32
N GLY A 125 -8.65 -4.65 -4.30
CA GLY A 125 -8.05 -3.90 -3.21
C GLY A 125 -7.55 -4.84 -2.12
N PHE A 126 -6.82 -4.30 -1.14
CA PHE A 126 -6.33 -5.09 -0.02
C PHE A 126 -7.47 -5.58 0.87
N THR A 127 -7.39 -6.85 1.27
CA THR A 127 -8.22 -7.40 2.37
C THR A 127 -7.52 -7.34 3.72
N ARG A 128 -6.24 -6.92 3.71
CA ARG A 128 -5.33 -6.81 4.85
C ARG A 128 -4.89 -5.35 4.98
N LEU A 129 -4.52 -4.89 6.18
CA LEU A 129 -3.96 -3.54 6.30
C LEU A 129 -2.62 -3.43 5.55
N PRO A 130 -2.39 -2.36 4.77
CA PRO A 130 -1.08 -2.07 4.22
C PRO A 130 -0.09 -1.69 5.33
N LEU A 131 1.18 -2.01 5.12
CA LEU A 131 2.29 -1.63 6.00
C LEU A 131 3.06 -0.47 5.35
N ASP A 132 2.55 0.73 5.50
CA ASP A 132 3.19 1.93 4.95
C ASP A 132 4.60 2.13 5.55
N GLY A 133 5.59 2.34 4.68
CA GLY A 133 6.98 2.54 5.08
C GLY A 133 7.72 1.26 5.48
N TYR A 134 7.07 0.10 5.42
CA TYR A 134 7.76 -1.19 5.49
C TYR A 134 8.23 -1.59 4.09
N GLY A 135 9.48 -2.01 3.95
CA GLY A 135 10.09 -2.15 2.64
C GLY A 135 11.36 -1.32 2.50
N PRO A 136 12.12 -1.52 1.42
CA PRO A 136 13.28 -0.70 1.15
C PRO A 136 12.85 0.74 0.96
N VAL A 137 13.78 1.66 1.22
CA VAL A 137 13.55 3.08 0.97
C VAL A 137 13.20 3.24 -0.51
N ASN A 138 12.02 3.80 -0.79
CA ASN A 138 11.42 3.93 -2.14
C ASN A 138 11.03 2.60 -2.81
N SER A 139 10.55 1.62 -2.04
CA SER A 139 9.98 0.39 -2.59
C SER A 139 8.82 0.70 -3.55
N PRO A 140 8.85 0.19 -4.80
CA PRO A 140 7.73 0.26 -5.73
C PRO A 140 6.63 -0.76 -5.39
N ILE A 141 6.81 -1.56 -4.34
CA ILE A 141 5.84 -2.51 -3.81
C ILE A 141 5.46 -2.13 -2.38
N LEU A 142 4.15 -2.07 -2.14
CA LEU A 142 3.55 -1.95 -0.81
C LEU A 142 3.11 -3.32 -0.31
N PHE A 143 3.56 -3.69 0.88
CA PHE A 143 3.25 -4.96 1.53
C PHE A 143 2.11 -4.84 2.54
N THR A 144 1.57 -5.97 2.98
CA THR A 144 0.44 -6.04 3.93
C THR A 144 0.77 -6.75 5.24
N GLU A 145 -0.07 -6.52 6.27
CA GLU A 145 0.07 -7.11 7.60
C GLU A 145 0.01 -8.65 7.59
N THR A 146 0.76 -9.28 8.50
CA THR A 146 0.72 -10.74 8.71
C THR A 146 -0.63 -11.17 9.30
N ALA A 147 -0.97 -12.46 9.21
CA ALA A 147 -2.15 -12.99 9.89
C ALA A 147 -2.06 -12.83 11.42
N GLU A 148 -0.86 -12.93 11.99
CA GLU A 148 -0.65 -12.75 13.43
C GLU A 148 -0.89 -11.30 13.87
N GLN A 149 -0.37 -10.33 13.11
CA GLN A 149 -0.63 -8.89 13.36
C GLN A 149 -2.12 -8.58 13.28
N ARG A 150 -2.82 -9.16 12.29
CA ARG A 150 -4.27 -9.05 12.16
C ARG A 150 -5.00 -9.69 13.34
N ALA A 151 -4.60 -10.89 13.76
CA ALA A 151 -5.20 -11.59 14.88
C ALA A 151 -5.02 -10.79 16.18
N LYS A 152 -3.80 -10.30 16.44
CA LYS A 152 -3.50 -9.44 17.59
C LYS A 152 -4.37 -8.18 17.60
N ARG A 153 -4.48 -7.49 16.46
CA ARG A 153 -5.36 -6.33 16.30
C ARG A 153 -6.83 -6.68 16.54
N PHE A 154 -7.28 -7.82 16.01
CA PHE A 154 -8.65 -8.30 16.22
C PHE A 154 -8.95 -8.53 17.70
N TYR A 155 -8.06 -9.19 18.43
CA TYR A 155 -8.20 -9.42 19.87
C TYR A 155 -8.11 -8.13 20.69
N GLN A 156 -7.22 -7.20 20.31
CA GLN A 156 -7.15 -5.89 20.95
C GLN A 156 -8.44 -5.07 20.75
N ALA A 157 -9.04 -5.15 19.56
CA ALA A 157 -10.30 -4.48 19.25
C ALA A 157 -11.53 -5.19 19.86
N ASN A 158 -11.42 -6.48 20.20
CA ASN A 158 -12.50 -7.30 20.75
C ASN A 158 -12.00 -8.04 22.01
N PRO A 159 -11.69 -7.31 23.11
CA PRO A 159 -11.15 -7.92 24.32
C PRO A 159 -12.10 -8.98 24.90
N ASP A 160 -13.41 -8.78 24.76
CA ASP A 160 -14.45 -9.68 25.29
C ASP A 160 -14.48 -11.06 24.61
N LYS A 161 -13.86 -11.19 23.43
CA LYS A 161 -13.81 -12.45 22.67
C LYS A 161 -12.56 -13.28 22.96
N VAL A 162 -11.63 -12.75 23.77
CA VAL A 162 -10.45 -13.49 24.20
C VAL A 162 -10.89 -14.48 25.27
N LYS A 163 -10.83 -15.78 24.97
CA LYS A 163 -10.97 -16.81 26.00
C LYS A 163 -9.81 -16.63 26.97
N VAL A 164 -10.05 -16.01 28.12
CA VAL A 164 -9.10 -15.99 29.22
C VAL A 164 -8.88 -17.45 29.61
N PRO A 165 -7.63 -17.97 29.55
CA PRO A 165 -7.36 -19.30 30.06
C PRO A 165 -7.83 -19.35 31.52
N ASP A 166 -8.66 -20.34 31.87
CA ASP A 166 -9.02 -20.55 33.26
C ASP A 166 -7.72 -20.61 34.07
N ALA A 167 -7.61 -19.72 35.06
CA ALA A 167 -6.46 -19.74 35.95
C ALA A 167 -6.35 -21.16 36.52
N PRO A 168 -5.16 -21.80 36.49
CA PRO A 168 -5.01 -23.12 37.09
C PRO A 168 -5.51 -23.03 38.53
N ALA A 169 -6.38 -23.98 38.91
CA ALA A 169 -6.93 -24.02 40.25
C ALA A 169 -5.78 -23.86 41.26
N PRO A 170 -5.94 -23.03 42.32
CA PRO A 170 -4.92 -22.85 43.33
C PRO A 170 -4.44 -24.23 43.79
N ILE A 171 -3.14 -24.51 43.65
CA ILE A 171 -2.58 -25.77 44.13
C ILE A 171 -2.82 -25.79 45.64
N GLU A 172 -3.76 -26.62 46.09
CA GLU A 172 -4.00 -26.80 47.51
C GLU A 172 -2.79 -27.49 48.12
N PHE A 173 -1.91 -26.72 48.76
CA PHE A 173 -0.71 -27.20 49.48
C PHE A 173 -1.03 -28.27 50.56
N LYS A 174 -2.31 -28.53 50.85
CA LYS A 174 -2.78 -29.60 51.73
C LYS A 174 -2.77 -31.00 51.11
N THR A 175 -2.55 -31.13 49.80
CA THR A 175 -2.42 -32.43 49.11
C THR A 175 -0.97 -32.83 48.84
N LEU A 176 0.01 -32.05 49.32
CA LEU A 176 1.39 -32.51 49.30
C LEU A 176 1.53 -33.73 50.22
N PRO A 177 2.08 -34.86 49.74
CA PRO A 177 2.36 -35.99 50.61
C PRO A 177 3.25 -35.53 51.77
N ARG A 178 2.86 -35.87 53.00
CA ARG A 178 3.68 -35.59 54.19
C ARG A 178 5.06 -36.19 53.94
N ALA A 179 6.10 -35.37 54.02
CA ALA A 179 7.47 -35.82 53.86
C ALA A 179 7.72 -37.00 54.83
N PRO A 180 8.30 -38.12 54.36
CA PRO A 180 8.62 -39.23 55.23
C PRO A 180 9.72 -38.80 56.21
N GLY A 181 9.36 -38.51 57.46
CA GLY A 181 10.34 -38.20 58.53
C GLY A 181 9.98 -37.10 59.55
N GLY A 182 8.72 -36.64 59.65
CA GLY A 182 8.33 -35.68 60.68
C GLY A 182 7.61 -36.34 61.86
N GLU A 183 8.37 -36.63 62.93
CA GLU A 183 7.91 -37.06 64.26
C GLU A 183 6.86 -36.11 64.87
#